data_AF-A0A314USB0-F1
#
_entry.id   AF-A0A314USB0-F1
#
_cell.length_a   1.000
_cell.length_b   1.000
_cell.length_c   1.000
_cell.angle_alpha   90.00
_cell.angle_beta   90.00
_cell.angle_gamma   90.00
#
_symmetry.space_group_name_H-M   'P 1'
#
loop_
_entity.id
_entity.type
_entity.pdbx_description
1 polymer ?
#
loop_
_entity_poly.entity_id
_entity_poly.type
_entity_poly.pdbx_seq_one_letter_code
_entity_poly.pdbx_strand_id
1 'polypeptide(L)'
;MVIPTFVSECQECENCVSGKTNMCLKYPLSFTGLMPDGTSRMSTKGQKLYHVSSCSTWSEYMVVNVNYLVKLPPNMITSGSFPLPHASFLSCGFSTGFGAPWKEAKLEKGSTVAVIGLGAVGLGAVEGARVQGAARIIGIDKNDKKREKGKAFGMTDFVNPDHHHHHHKSVSQLIKNLTAGMGVDYCFECTGFAPFINEALEATKLDMQLDQLLTHQVPLVDINQALELLKHPDCVKVLIKI
;
A
#
# COMPACT_ATOMS: atom_id res chain seq x y z
N MET A 1 -10.36 -20.13 18.05
CA MET A 1 -10.06 -19.93 16.61
C MET A 1 -8.88 -18.99 16.49
N VAL A 2 -7.98 -19.24 15.54
CA VAL A 2 -6.77 -18.43 15.31
C VAL A 2 -6.61 -18.15 13.82
N ILE A 3 -5.94 -17.05 13.48
CA ILE A 3 -5.50 -16.74 12.13
C ILE A 3 -3.96 -16.74 12.14
N PRO A 4 -3.29 -17.54 11.30
CA PRO A 4 -1.85 -17.42 11.12
C PRO A 4 -1.52 -16.15 10.35
N THR A 5 -0.45 -15.48 10.76
CA THR A 5 0.06 -14.26 10.13
C THR A 5 1.42 -14.48 9.52
N PHE A 6 1.70 -13.74 8.45
CA PHE A 6 3.01 -13.74 7.83
C PHE A 6 4.05 -13.01 8.70
N VAL A 7 3.63 -11.92 9.34
CA VAL A 7 4.46 -11.08 10.22
C VAL A 7 4.16 -11.40 11.68
N SER A 8 5.18 -11.34 12.53
CA SER A 8 5.08 -11.65 13.96
C SER A 8 4.99 -10.40 14.84
N GLU A 9 4.59 -10.58 16.10
CA GLU A 9 4.60 -9.54 17.11
C GLU A 9 4.95 -10.12 18.49
N CYS A 10 6.14 -9.82 19.02
CA CYS A 10 6.57 -10.34 20.34
C CYS A 10 6.22 -9.43 21.52
N GLN A 11 5.74 -8.21 21.27
CA GLN A 11 5.37 -7.20 22.26
C GLN A 11 6.48 -6.68 23.20
N GLU A 12 7.73 -7.13 23.01
CA GLU A 12 8.85 -6.77 23.90
C GLU A 12 10.08 -6.19 23.18
N CYS A 13 10.24 -6.45 21.87
CA CYS A 13 11.37 -5.87 21.13
C CYS A 13 11.12 -4.39 20.81
N GLU A 14 12.20 -3.64 20.56
CA GLU A 14 12.16 -2.19 20.29
C GLU A 14 11.10 -1.81 19.24
N ASN A 15 11.04 -2.55 18.13
CA ASN A 15 10.07 -2.31 17.08
C ASN A 15 8.62 -2.51 17.55
N CYS A 16 8.33 -3.60 18.27
CA CYS A 16 6.99 -3.88 18.77
C CYS A 16 6.51 -2.84 19.79
N VAL A 17 7.39 -2.34 20.66
CA VAL A 17 7.01 -1.33 21.68
C VAL A 17 7.00 0.11 21.14
N SER A 18 7.61 0.35 19.97
CA SER A 18 7.77 1.70 19.40
C SER A 18 6.46 2.37 18.98
N GLY A 19 5.43 1.58 18.63
CA GLY A 19 4.21 2.07 17.99
C GLY A 19 4.40 2.60 16.55
N LYS A 20 5.60 2.43 15.95
CA LYS A 20 5.97 3.01 14.64
C LYS A 20 6.03 1.99 13.51
N THR A 21 6.13 0.70 13.82
CA THR A 21 6.29 -0.37 12.83
C THR A 21 5.68 -1.68 13.32
N ASN A 22 5.30 -2.55 12.40
CA ASN A 22 4.87 -3.93 12.67
C ASN A 22 5.99 -4.97 12.45
N MET A 23 7.22 -4.54 12.17
CA MET A 23 8.33 -5.43 11.82
C MET A 23 9.08 -5.90 13.06
N CYS A 24 8.62 -6.98 13.70
CA CYS A 24 9.26 -7.56 14.89
C CYS A 24 10.73 -7.94 14.65
N LEU A 25 11.63 -7.51 15.54
CA LEU A 25 13.07 -7.82 15.49
C LEU A 25 13.39 -9.22 16.03
N LYS A 26 12.64 -9.69 17.03
CA LYS A 26 12.90 -10.97 17.69
C LYS A 26 12.53 -12.17 16.82
N TYR A 27 11.47 -12.03 16.03
CA TYR A 27 10.97 -13.07 15.14
C TYR A 27 10.80 -12.48 13.72
N PRO A 28 11.90 -12.16 13.03
CA PRO A 28 11.83 -11.59 11.70
C PRO A 28 11.30 -12.60 10.69
N LEU A 29 10.86 -12.10 9.54
CA LEU A 29 10.50 -12.94 8.41
C LEU A 29 11.65 -13.88 8.02
N SER A 30 11.38 -15.19 8.04
CA SER A 30 12.32 -16.22 7.63
C SER A 30 11.95 -16.79 6.28
N PHE A 31 12.96 -16.95 5.42
CA PHE A 31 12.85 -17.59 4.12
C PHE A 31 13.56 -18.96 4.08
N THR A 32 13.96 -19.50 5.24
CA THR A 32 14.63 -20.82 5.32
C THR A 32 13.66 -22.00 5.13
N GLY A 33 12.36 -21.77 5.32
CA GLY A 33 11.34 -22.82 5.34
C GLY A 33 11.47 -23.79 6.52
N LEU A 34 12.12 -23.37 7.60
CA LEU A 34 12.38 -24.17 8.81
C LEU A 34 11.89 -23.44 10.06
N MET A 35 11.64 -24.21 11.13
CA MET A 35 11.36 -23.68 12.46
C MET A 35 12.62 -23.01 13.05
N PRO A 36 12.50 -22.22 14.14
CA PRO A 36 13.66 -21.55 14.76
C PRO A 36 14.80 -22.47 15.21
N ASP A 37 14.52 -23.76 15.43
CA ASP A 37 15.51 -24.79 15.77
C ASP A 37 16.23 -25.39 14.54
N GLY A 38 15.97 -24.86 13.33
CA GLY A 38 16.58 -25.35 12.08
C GLY A 38 15.97 -26.64 11.53
N THR A 39 14.85 -27.12 12.10
CA THR A 39 14.19 -28.36 11.67
C THR A 39 12.83 -28.09 11.02
N SER A 40 12.31 -29.07 10.27
CA SER A 40 10.94 -29.02 9.75
C SER A 40 10.00 -29.81 10.67
N ARG A 41 8.71 -29.51 10.57
CA ARG A 41 7.62 -30.28 11.19
C ARG A 41 6.84 -31.08 10.14
N MET A 42 7.25 -31.00 8.88
CA MET A 42 6.60 -31.65 7.76
C MET A 42 7.58 -32.61 7.09
N SER A 43 7.09 -33.81 6.80
CA SER A 43 7.83 -34.82 6.05
C SER A 43 6.86 -35.68 5.26
N THR A 44 7.36 -36.30 4.19
CA THR A 44 6.63 -37.30 3.42
C THR A 44 7.58 -38.41 3.00
N LYS A 45 7.21 -39.68 3.22
CA LYS A 45 8.06 -40.84 2.90
C LYS A 45 9.50 -40.73 3.45
N GLY A 46 9.65 -40.20 4.66
CA GLY A 46 10.95 -39.96 5.31
C GLY A 46 11.75 -38.76 4.76
N GLN A 47 11.24 -38.05 3.74
CA GLN A 47 11.85 -36.86 3.18
C GLN A 47 11.31 -35.60 3.86
N LYS A 48 12.21 -34.67 4.19
CA LYS A 48 11.85 -33.36 4.76
C LYS A 48 11.08 -32.53 3.73
N LEU A 49 9.99 -31.90 4.17
CA LEU A 49 9.32 -30.84 3.43
C LEU A 49 9.61 -29.49 4.10
N TYR A 50 9.81 -28.44 3.31
CA TYR A 50 10.01 -27.08 3.84
C TYR A 50 8.68 -26.38 4.05
N HIS A 51 8.63 -25.53 5.07
CA HIS A 51 7.52 -24.62 5.30
C HIS A 51 7.52 -23.49 4.27
N VAL A 52 6.33 -22.99 3.95
CA VAL A 52 6.18 -21.76 3.19
C VAL A 52 6.05 -20.62 4.18
N SER A 53 7.06 -19.74 4.21
CA SER A 53 7.08 -18.58 5.10
C SER A 53 6.94 -18.97 6.59
N SER A 54 6.08 -18.29 7.34
CA SER A 54 5.77 -18.60 8.74
C SER A 54 4.64 -19.61 8.92
N CYS A 55 3.86 -19.91 7.86
CA CYS A 55 2.66 -20.75 7.97
C CYS A 55 2.34 -21.51 6.67
N SER A 56 2.45 -22.85 6.72
CA SER A 56 2.12 -23.75 5.61
C SER A 56 0.64 -24.16 5.65
N THR A 57 -0.26 -23.29 5.20
CA THR A 57 -1.72 -23.48 5.34
C THR A 57 -2.37 -24.45 4.35
N TRP A 58 -1.59 -25.04 3.43
CA TRP A 58 -2.06 -26.07 2.49
C TRP A 58 -1.81 -27.47 3.03
N SER A 59 -2.29 -27.69 4.25
CA SER A 59 -2.19 -28.93 5.00
C SER A 59 -3.31 -28.99 6.03
N GLU A 60 -3.84 -30.16 6.33
CA GLU A 60 -4.87 -30.34 7.36
C GLU A 60 -4.36 -29.93 8.75
N TYR A 61 -3.06 -30.06 8.97
CA TYR A 61 -2.37 -29.66 10.20
C TYR A 61 -1.10 -28.89 9.88
N MET A 62 -0.79 -27.90 10.73
CA MET A 62 0.47 -27.16 10.67
C MET A 62 1.02 -26.94 12.07
N VAL A 63 2.33 -26.73 12.14
CA VAL A 63 3.01 -26.23 13.33
C VAL A 63 3.52 -24.83 13.03
N VAL A 64 3.20 -23.89 13.91
CA VAL A 64 3.51 -22.46 13.74
C VAL A 64 4.01 -21.90 15.07
N ASN A 65 4.94 -20.94 15.01
CA ASN A 65 5.37 -20.21 16.19
C ASN A 65 4.21 -19.31 16.68
N VAL A 66 3.91 -19.34 17.98
CA VAL A 66 2.80 -18.59 18.59
C VAL A 66 2.83 -17.09 18.30
N ASN A 67 4.01 -16.51 18.07
CA ASN A 67 4.16 -15.09 17.73
C ASN A 67 3.68 -14.74 16.32
N TYR A 68 3.33 -15.73 15.50
CA TYR A 68 2.74 -15.61 14.16
C TYR A 68 1.26 -16.05 14.15
N LEU A 69 0.59 -15.97 15.30
CA LEU A 69 -0.82 -16.31 15.44
C LEU A 69 -1.58 -15.15 16.06
N VAL A 70 -2.74 -14.82 15.47
CA VAL A 70 -3.73 -13.95 16.09
C VAL A 70 -4.87 -14.80 16.61
N LYS A 71 -5.12 -14.74 17.92
CA LYS A 71 -6.29 -15.36 18.53
C LYS A 71 -7.52 -14.50 18.29
N LEU A 72 -8.56 -15.07 17.69
CA LEU A 72 -9.82 -14.38 17.50
C LEU A 72 -10.65 -14.37 18.81
N PRO A 73 -11.32 -13.26 19.14
CA PRO A 73 -12.20 -13.15 20.30
C PRO A 73 -13.29 -14.23 20.31
N PRO A 74 -13.64 -14.82 21.48
CA PRO A 74 -14.66 -15.88 21.57
C PRO A 74 -16.03 -15.49 21.01
N ASN A 75 -16.46 -14.25 21.20
CA ASN A 75 -17.75 -13.73 20.73
C ASN A 75 -17.88 -13.71 19.19
N MET A 76 -16.77 -13.55 18.46
CA MET A 76 -16.76 -13.65 17.00
C MET A 76 -16.95 -15.10 16.52
N ILE A 77 -16.60 -16.08 17.37
CA ILE A 77 -16.65 -17.51 17.06
C ILE A 77 -18.03 -18.09 17.42
N THR A 78 -18.56 -17.75 18.60
CA THR A 78 -19.79 -18.37 19.15
C THR A 78 -21.07 -17.83 18.53
N SER A 79 -21.07 -16.61 18.03
CA SER A 79 -22.26 -16.00 17.41
C SER A 79 -22.55 -16.50 16.00
N GLY A 80 -21.68 -17.33 15.40
CA GLY A 80 -21.78 -17.72 13.99
C GLY A 80 -21.65 -16.55 13.00
N SER A 81 -21.42 -15.34 13.51
CA SER A 81 -21.44 -14.09 12.73
C SER A 81 -20.17 -13.85 11.93
N PHE A 82 -19.08 -14.59 12.23
CA PHE A 82 -17.81 -14.47 11.53
C PHE A 82 -17.46 -15.75 10.75
N PRO A 83 -17.85 -15.85 9.46
CA PRO A 83 -17.51 -16.98 8.63
C PRO A 83 -16.00 -17.21 8.53
N LEU A 84 -15.57 -18.46 8.73
CA LEU A 84 -14.16 -18.89 8.57
C LEU A 84 -13.50 -18.42 7.25
N PRO A 85 -14.19 -18.41 6.09
CA PRO A 85 -13.61 -17.88 4.86
C PRO A 85 -13.22 -16.40 4.94
N HIS A 86 -13.89 -15.58 5.76
CA HIS A 86 -13.49 -14.19 5.95
C HIS A 86 -12.22 -14.09 6.79
N ALA A 87 -12.02 -14.99 7.76
CA ALA A 87 -10.81 -15.07 8.55
C ALA A 87 -9.57 -15.27 7.67
N SER A 88 -9.67 -16.10 6.63
CA SER A 88 -8.55 -16.35 5.71
C SER A 88 -8.22 -15.14 4.83
N PHE A 89 -9.20 -14.31 4.45
CA PHE A 89 -8.91 -13.08 3.70
C PHE A 89 -8.20 -12.02 4.54
N LEU A 90 -8.44 -12.00 5.85
CA LEU A 90 -7.80 -11.05 6.78
C LEU A 90 -6.33 -11.38 7.10
N SER A 91 -5.82 -12.56 6.72
CA SER A 91 -4.44 -12.95 7.09
C SER A 91 -3.36 -12.26 6.26
N CYS A 92 -3.71 -11.68 5.11
CA CYS A 92 -2.74 -11.15 4.15
C CYS A 92 -3.32 -9.97 3.35
N GLY A 93 -3.53 -10.15 2.04
CA GLY A 93 -3.68 -9.04 1.10
C GLY A 93 -4.78 -8.03 1.42
N PHE A 94 -5.96 -8.47 1.87
CA PHE A 94 -7.04 -7.53 2.20
C PHE A 94 -6.64 -6.63 3.38
N SER A 95 -6.09 -7.21 4.45
CA SER A 95 -5.62 -6.45 5.62
C SER A 95 -4.45 -5.54 5.29
N THR A 96 -3.56 -5.93 4.38
CA THR A 96 -2.49 -5.05 3.87
C THR A 96 -3.07 -3.81 3.23
N GLY A 97 -4.03 -3.99 2.30
CA GLY A 97 -4.69 -2.87 1.64
C GLY A 97 -5.50 -2.02 2.60
N PHE A 98 -6.31 -2.65 3.46
CA PHE A 98 -7.16 -1.98 4.43
C PHE A 98 -6.35 -1.18 5.46
N GLY A 99 -5.19 -1.70 5.86
CA GLY A 99 -4.23 -1.06 6.76
C GLY A 99 -3.59 0.20 6.17
N ALA A 100 -3.23 0.16 4.89
CA ALA A 100 -2.39 1.19 4.27
C ALA A 100 -2.96 2.62 4.40
N PRO A 101 -4.26 2.89 4.18
CA PRO A 101 -4.83 4.23 4.36
C PRO A 101 -4.68 4.81 5.77
N TRP A 102 -4.90 4.04 6.83
CA TRP A 102 -4.96 4.60 8.19
C TRP A 102 -3.69 4.38 9.02
N LYS A 103 -2.89 3.33 8.72
CA LYS A 103 -1.61 3.09 9.38
C LYS A 103 -0.45 3.82 8.71
N GLU A 104 -0.31 3.64 7.40
CA GLU A 104 0.87 4.12 6.66
C GLU A 104 0.65 5.54 6.13
N ALA A 105 -0.41 5.73 5.34
CA ALA A 105 -0.69 7.02 4.71
C ALA A 105 -1.32 8.04 5.66
N LYS A 106 -1.94 7.57 6.76
CA LYS A 106 -2.70 8.39 7.73
C LYS A 106 -3.69 9.34 7.03
N LEU A 107 -4.48 8.75 6.13
CA LEU A 107 -5.44 9.43 5.28
C LEU A 107 -6.38 10.34 6.09
N GLU A 108 -6.54 11.55 5.60
CA GLU A 108 -7.42 12.56 6.16
C GLU A 108 -8.84 12.48 5.59
N LYS A 109 -9.84 12.79 6.42
CA LYS A 109 -11.23 12.83 5.98
C LYS A 109 -11.42 13.89 4.90
N GLY A 110 -12.11 13.54 3.83
CA GLY A 110 -12.35 14.43 2.69
C GLY A 110 -11.31 14.35 1.58
N SER A 111 -10.23 13.59 1.77
CA SER A 111 -9.18 13.41 0.76
C SER A 111 -9.67 12.65 -0.48
N THR A 112 -8.94 12.86 -1.57
CA THR A 112 -9.06 12.15 -2.84
C THR A 112 -8.02 11.04 -2.93
N VAL A 113 -8.44 9.86 -3.39
CA VAL A 113 -7.59 8.67 -3.41
C VAL A 113 -7.60 8.04 -4.80
N ALA A 114 -6.44 7.58 -5.27
CA ALA A 114 -6.35 6.64 -6.38
C ALA A 114 -5.85 5.28 -5.90
N VAL A 115 -6.41 4.20 -6.43
CA VAL A 115 -5.99 2.81 -6.17
C VAL A 115 -5.71 2.13 -7.51
N ILE A 116 -4.44 1.83 -7.77
CA ILE A 116 -4.00 1.17 -9.01
C ILE A 116 -3.95 -0.34 -8.77
N GLY A 117 -4.84 -1.07 -9.46
CA GLY A 117 -5.05 -2.51 -9.31
C GLY A 117 -6.14 -2.85 -8.29
N LEU A 118 -7.22 -3.50 -8.73
CA LEU A 118 -8.38 -3.84 -7.88
C LEU A 118 -8.37 -5.33 -7.49
N GLY A 119 -7.20 -5.82 -7.07
CA GLY A 119 -7.01 -7.13 -6.43
C GLY A 119 -7.51 -7.17 -4.98
N ALA A 120 -7.16 -8.21 -4.22
CA ALA A 120 -7.51 -8.28 -2.79
C ALA A 120 -6.92 -7.10 -1.99
N VAL A 121 -5.67 -6.72 -2.29
CA VAL A 121 -5.01 -5.55 -1.70
C VAL A 121 -5.72 -4.26 -2.09
N GLY A 122 -5.93 -4.03 -3.40
CA GLY A 122 -6.60 -2.82 -3.86
C GLY A 122 -8.02 -2.65 -3.31
N LEU A 123 -8.82 -3.72 -3.26
CA LEU A 123 -10.16 -3.65 -2.65
C LEU A 123 -10.09 -3.37 -1.14
N GLY A 124 -9.07 -3.88 -0.45
CA GLY A 124 -8.77 -3.48 0.94
C GLY A 124 -8.46 -2.00 1.04
N ALA A 125 -7.62 -1.45 0.16
CA ALA A 125 -7.26 -0.03 0.15
C ALA A 125 -8.46 0.89 -0.15
N VAL A 126 -9.34 0.49 -1.08
CA VAL A 126 -10.60 1.18 -1.35
C VAL A 126 -11.48 1.23 -0.09
N GLU A 127 -11.67 0.09 0.57
CA GLU A 127 -12.49 0.03 1.79
C GLU A 127 -11.86 0.79 2.96
N GLY A 128 -10.55 0.69 3.14
CA GLY A 128 -9.82 1.45 4.15
C GLY A 128 -9.95 2.95 3.93
N ALA A 129 -9.83 3.42 2.68
CA ALA A 129 -10.05 4.82 2.33
C ALA A 129 -11.50 5.27 2.58
N ARG A 130 -12.48 4.43 2.25
CA ARG A 130 -13.90 4.69 2.51
C ARG A 130 -14.19 4.85 4.00
N VAL A 131 -13.69 3.93 4.82
CA VAL A 131 -13.86 3.97 6.29
C VAL A 131 -13.18 5.20 6.90
N GLN A 132 -12.04 5.63 6.38
CA GLN A 132 -11.36 6.87 6.77
C GLN A 132 -12.07 8.14 6.28
N GLY A 133 -13.10 8.01 5.45
CA GLY A 133 -13.92 9.13 4.98
C GLY A 133 -13.32 9.90 3.81
N ALA A 134 -12.57 9.23 2.93
CA ALA A 134 -12.18 9.80 1.64
C ALA A 134 -13.43 10.29 0.87
N ALA A 135 -13.37 11.50 0.30
CA ALA A 135 -14.48 12.07 -0.47
C ALA A 135 -14.62 11.44 -1.85
N ARG A 136 -13.50 10.96 -2.42
CA ARG A 136 -13.45 10.37 -3.75
C ARG A 136 -12.39 9.28 -3.82
N ILE A 137 -12.75 8.15 -4.42
CA ILE A 137 -11.88 6.96 -4.54
C ILE A 137 -11.92 6.49 -5.99
N ILE A 138 -10.83 6.76 -6.73
CA ILE A 138 -10.66 6.40 -8.13
C ILE A 138 -9.95 5.04 -8.19
N GLY A 139 -10.64 4.01 -8.68
CA GLY A 139 -10.04 2.70 -8.93
C GLY A 139 -9.58 2.54 -10.36
N ILE A 140 -8.38 2.00 -10.55
CA ILE A 140 -7.77 1.77 -11.86
C ILE A 140 -7.52 0.28 -12.05
N ASP A 141 -8.14 -0.35 -13.05
CA ASP A 141 -7.88 -1.75 -13.39
C ASP A 141 -8.20 -2.02 -14.86
N LYS A 142 -7.37 -2.83 -15.53
CA LYS A 142 -7.60 -3.21 -16.93
C LYS A 142 -8.79 -4.14 -17.15
N ASN A 143 -9.25 -4.80 -16.09
CA ASN A 143 -10.37 -5.72 -16.15
C ASN A 143 -11.66 -5.01 -15.73
N ASP A 144 -12.50 -4.63 -16.70
CA ASP A 144 -13.80 -3.97 -16.44
C ASP A 144 -14.71 -4.74 -15.47
N LYS A 145 -14.56 -6.06 -15.35
CA LYS A 145 -15.33 -6.87 -14.39
C LYS A 145 -15.03 -6.50 -12.93
N LYS A 146 -13.93 -5.77 -12.67
CA LYS A 146 -13.59 -5.26 -11.34
C LYS A 146 -14.41 -4.03 -10.93
N ARG A 147 -15.02 -3.33 -11.88
CA ARG A 147 -15.81 -2.10 -11.62
C ARG A 147 -16.88 -2.31 -10.56
N GLU A 148 -17.73 -3.31 -10.74
CA GLU A 148 -18.85 -3.57 -9.83
C GLU A 148 -18.37 -4.02 -8.45
N LYS A 149 -17.28 -4.80 -8.39
CA LYS A 149 -16.63 -5.14 -7.13
C LYS A 149 -16.08 -3.89 -6.45
N GLY A 150 -15.33 -3.04 -7.15
CA GLY A 150 -14.81 -1.79 -6.58
C GLY A 150 -15.91 -0.93 -5.98
N LYS A 151 -17.02 -0.74 -6.71
CA LYS A 151 -18.17 0.05 -6.24
C LYS A 151 -18.74 -0.51 -4.94
N ALA A 152 -18.88 -1.83 -4.84
CA ALA A 152 -19.38 -2.49 -3.63
C ALA A 152 -18.49 -2.25 -2.39
N PHE A 153 -17.19 -1.95 -2.58
CA PHE A 153 -16.25 -1.61 -1.50
C PHE A 153 -16.08 -0.09 -1.30
N GLY A 154 -16.80 0.76 -2.05
CA GLY A 154 -16.75 2.22 -1.87
C GLY A 154 -16.08 3.03 -2.96
N MET A 155 -15.59 2.40 -4.02
CA MET A 155 -14.98 3.11 -5.15
C MET A 155 -16.03 4.02 -5.81
N THR A 156 -15.68 5.29 -6.02
CA THR A 156 -16.57 6.31 -6.61
C THR A 156 -16.40 6.41 -8.12
N ASP A 157 -15.19 6.19 -8.62
CA ASP A 157 -14.82 6.33 -10.03
C ASP A 157 -14.03 5.11 -10.47
N PHE A 158 -14.21 4.68 -11.72
CA PHE A 158 -13.44 3.58 -12.30
C PHE A 158 -12.83 3.98 -13.63
N VAL A 159 -11.55 3.65 -13.80
CA VAL A 159 -10.80 3.85 -15.03
C VAL A 159 -10.20 2.52 -15.49
N ASN A 160 -10.46 2.14 -16.73
CA ASN A 160 -9.72 1.07 -17.40
C ASN A 160 -8.74 1.70 -18.38
N PRO A 161 -7.41 1.67 -18.12
CA PRO A 161 -6.43 2.34 -18.98
C PRO A 161 -6.39 1.82 -20.42
N ASP A 162 -6.89 0.61 -20.69
CA ASP A 162 -6.86 -0.02 -22.01
C ASP A 162 -8.03 0.40 -22.91
N HIS A 163 -8.97 1.23 -22.43
CA HIS A 163 -10.08 1.70 -23.26
C HIS A 163 -9.60 2.60 -24.39
N HIS A 164 -10.19 2.46 -25.57
CA HIS A 164 -9.74 3.15 -26.79
C HIS A 164 -9.63 4.68 -26.67
N HIS A 165 -10.51 5.31 -25.89
CA HIS A 165 -10.51 6.76 -25.66
C HIS A 165 -9.41 7.24 -24.68
N HIS A 166 -8.61 6.31 -24.15
CA HIS A 166 -7.44 6.56 -23.30
C HIS A 166 -6.12 6.25 -24.00
N HIS A 167 -6.16 5.87 -25.29
CA HIS A 167 -4.93 5.64 -26.06
C HIS A 167 -3.99 6.84 -25.93
N HIS A 168 -2.70 6.54 -25.72
CA HIS A 168 -1.62 7.51 -25.49
C HIS A 168 -1.67 8.30 -24.18
N LYS A 169 -2.58 7.98 -23.25
CA LYS A 169 -2.57 8.57 -21.91
C LYS A 169 -1.93 7.63 -20.89
N SER A 170 -1.08 8.18 -20.04
CA SER A 170 -0.54 7.46 -18.88
C SER A 170 -1.60 7.32 -17.78
N VAL A 171 -1.39 6.42 -16.82
CA VAL A 171 -2.32 6.25 -15.68
C VAL A 171 -2.38 7.52 -14.84
N SER A 172 -1.25 8.19 -14.63
CA SER A 172 -1.15 9.47 -13.92
C SER A 172 -1.95 10.56 -14.61
N GLN A 173 -1.89 10.64 -15.94
CA GLN A 173 -2.70 11.57 -16.74
C GLN A 173 -4.20 11.27 -16.64
N LEU A 174 -4.60 9.99 -16.64
CA LEU A 174 -6.01 9.61 -16.48
C LEU A 174 -6.55 10.04 -15.11
N ILE A 175 -5.77 9.85 -14.05
CA ILE A 175 -6.12 10.30 -12.69
C ILE A 175 -6.19 11.83 -12.63
N LYS A 176 -5.21 12.54 -13.21
CA LYS A 176 -5.19 14.01 -13.27
C LYS A 176 -6.38 14.58 -14.02
N ASN A 177 -6.80 13.97 -15.13
CA ASN A 177 -7.98 14.40 -15.88
C ASN A 177 -9.26 14.37 -15.03
N LEU A 178 -9.38 13.40 -14.11
CA LEU A 178 -10.51 13.31 -13.19
C LEU A 178 -10.40 14.28 -12.01
N THR A 179 -9.23 14.83 -11.74
CA THR A 179 -8.92 15.66 -10.56
C THR A 179 -8.52 17.08 -10.93
N ALA A 180 -9.06 17.60 -12.04
CA ALA A 180 -8.80 18.96 -12.55
C ALA A 180 -7.31 19.27 -12.74
N GLY A 181 -6.52 18.27 -13.12
CA GLY A 181 -5.08 18.37 -13.36
C GLY A 181 -4.21 18.25 -12.12
N MET A 182 -4.79 18.32 -10.91
CA MET A 182 -4.01 18.38 -9.66
C MET A 182 -3.44 17.02 -9.22
N GLY A 183 -4.15 15.93 -9.52
CA GLY A 183 -3.86 14.62 -8.94
C GLY A 183 -4.64 14.37 -7.64
N VAL A 184 -4.33 13.25 -6.99
CA VAL A 184 -4.98 12.79 -5.74
C VAL A 184 -4.13 13.07 -4.51
N ASP A 185 -4.75 13.17 -3.34
CA ASP A 185 -4.03 13.34 -2.07
C ASP A 185 -3.20 12.09 -1.72
N TYR A 186 -3.74 10.90 -2.01
CA TYR A 186 -3.08 9.62 -1.76
C TYR A 186 -3.22 8.69 -2.96
N CYS A 187 -2.15 7.98 -3.30
CA CYS A 187 -2.17 6.92 -4.32
C CYS A 187 -1.62 5.61 -3.77
N PHE A 188 -2.37 4.52 -3.94
CA PHE A 188 -1.98 3.16 -3.56
C PHE A 188 -1.70 2.32 -4.80
N GLU A 189 -0.45 1.94 -5.01
CA GLU A 189 -0.03 0.98 -6.03
C GLU A 189 -0.24 -0.44 -5.48
N CYS A 190 -1.10 -1.23 -6.12
CA CYS A 190 -1.55 -2.55 -5.63
C CYS A 190 -1.40 -3.64 -6.71
N THR A 191 -0.63 -3.40 -7.77
CA THR A 191 -0.34 -4.37 -8.83
C THR A 191 1.04 -5.02 -8.68
N GLY A 192 2.00 -4.33 -8.05
CA GLY A 192 3.40 -4.73 -8.01
C GLY A 192 4.12 -4.56 -9.36
N PHE A 193 3.49 -3.89 -10.33
CA PHE A 193 4.09 -3.62 -11.63
C PHE A 193 4.99 -2.39 -11.54
N ALA A 194 6.30 -2.60 -11.64
CA ALA A 194 7.30 -1.56 -11.38
C ALA A 194 7.05 -0.21 -12.10
N PRO A 195 6.64 -0.17 -13.39
CA PRO A 195 6.33 1.11 -14.05
C PRO A 195 5.22 1.92 -13.38
N PHE A 196 4.26 1.28 -12.70
CA PHE A 196 3.17 1.98 -12.01
C PHE A 196 3.59 2.66 -10.72
N ILE A 197 4.80 2.42 -10.22
CA ILE A 197 5.34 3.18 -9.09
C ILE A 197 5.50 4.65 -9.48
N ASN A 198 6.10 4.93 -10.65
CA ASN A 198 6.24 6.31 -11.14
C ASN A 198 4.88 6.93 -11.44
N GLU A 199 3.97 6.17 -12.06
CA GLU A 199 2.61 6.65 -12.32
C GLU A 199 1.86 7.01 -11.04
N ALA A 200 2.00 6.22 -9.97
CA ALA A 200 1.39 6.49 -8.68
C ALA A 200 1.92 7.79 -8.06
N LEU A 201 3.25 8.00 -8.08
CA LEU A 201 3.87 9.23 -7.60
C LEU A 201 3.44 10.44 -8.43
N GLU A 202 3.47 10.32 -9.75
CA GLU A 202 3.04 11.40 -10.65
C GLU A 202 1.55 11.71 -10.53
N ALA A 203 0.73 10.74 -10.14
CA ALA A 203 -0.72 10.91 -9.94
C ALA A 203 -1.05 11.64 -8.64
N THR A 204 -0.13 11.70 -7.67
CA THR A 204 -0.35 12.45 -6.43
C THR A 204 -0.18 13.95 -6.61
N LYS A 205 -0.88 14.73 -5.78
CA LYS A 205 -0.67 16.17 -5.68
C LYS A 205 0.79 16.44 -5.33
N LEU A 206 1.40 17.36 -6.06
CA LEU A 206 2.70 17.90 -5.70
C LEU A 206 2.53 18.82 -4.49
N ASP A 207 2.65 18.27 -3.28
CA ASP A 207 2.76 19.06 -2.05
C ASP A 207 4.24 19.39 -1.74
N MET A 208 5.08 19.43 -2.78
CA MET A 208 6.36 20.11 -2.66
C MET A 208 6.07 21.59 -2.81
N GLN A 209 6.23 22.35 -1.73
CA GLN A 209 6.34 23.80 -1.79
C GLN A 209 7.66 24.17 -2.47
N LEU A 210 7.78 23.87 -3.78
CA LEU A 210 8.93 24.22 -4.60
C LEU A 210 9.14 25.74 -4.63
N ASP A 211 8.06 26.50 -4.41
CA ASP A 211 8.10 27.95 -4.20
C ASP A 211 8.99 28.34 -3.01
N GLN A 212 9.12 27.51 -1.97
CA GLN A 212 10.04 27.76 -0.86
C GLN A 212 11.51 27.51 -1.24
N LEU A 213 11.77 26.67 -2.24
CA LEU A 213 13.13 26.48 -2.76
C LEU A 213 13.52 27.62 -3.70
N LEU A 214 12.53 28.34 -4.24
CA LEU A 214 12.74 29.45 -5.16
C LEU A 214 13.18 30.71 -4.43
N THR A 215 14.49 30.87 -4.29
CA THR A 215 15.07 32.05 -3.64
C THR A 215 15.22 33.25 -4.56
N HIS A 216 15.42 33.02 -5.86
CA HIS A 216 15.69 34.08 -6.83
C HIS A 216 15.06 33.79 -8.19
N GLN A 217 14.74 34.84 -8.94
CA GLN A 217 14.28 34.74 -10.34
C GLN A 217 15.04 35.76 -11.19
N VAL A 218 15.52 35.33 -12.36
CA VAL A 218 16.16 36.23 -13.34
C VAL A 218 15.67 35.92 -14.76
N PRO A 219 15.55 36.92 -15.64
CA PRO A 219 15.25 36.67 -17.05
C PRO A 219 16.47 36.06 -17.77
N LEU A 220 16.24 35.34 -18.87
CA LEU A 220 17.29 34.66 -19.63
C LEU A 220 18.40 35.62 -20.10
N VAL A 221 18.06 36.87 -20.38
CA VAL A 221 19.02 37.92 -20.77
C VAL A 221 20.05 38.22 -19.67
N ASP A 222 19.72 37.93 -18.40
CA ASP A 222 20.56 38.17 -17.23
C ASP A 222 21.15 36.87 -16.67
N ILE A 223 21.37 35.86 -17.51
CA ILE A 223 21.85 34.53 -17.07
C ILE A 223 23.17 34.58 -16.28
N ASN A 224 24.05 35.55 -16.58
CA ASN A 224 25.29 35.73 -15.83
C ASN A 224 25.03 36.17 -14.38
N GLN A 225 23.95 36.90 -14.13
CA GLN A 225 23.51 37.24 -12.76
C GLN A 225 23.05 35.99 -12.00
N ALA A 226 22.44 35.01 -12.69
CA ALA A 226 22.08 33.72 -12.08
C ALA A 226 23.30 33.01 -11.48
N LEU A 227 24.43 33.03 -12.20
CA LEU A 227 25.68 32.39 -11.77
C LEU A 227 26.30 33.06 -10.55
N GLU A 228 26.15 34.37 -10.41
CA GLU A 228 26.58 35.10 -9.21
C GLU A 228 25.64 34.86 -8.03
N LEU A 229 24.32 34.82 -8.27
CA LEU A 229 23.33 34.51 -7.22
C LEU A 229 23.52 33.12 -6.63
N LEU A 230 23.96 32.12 -7.41
CA LEU A 230 24.28 30.77 -6.92
C LEU A 230 25.40 30.74 -5.87
N LYS A 231 26.24 31.77 -5.78
CA LYS A 231 27.32 31.88 -4.79
C LYS A 231 26.84 32.53 -3.48
N HIS A 232 25.64 33.12 -3.46
CA HIS A 232 25.10 33.80 -2.29
C HIS A 232 24.68 32.76 -1.23
N PRO A 233 25.02 32.96 0.06
CA PRO A 233 24.72 31.99 1.13
C PRO A 233 23.22 31.69 1.31
N ASP A 234 22.36 32.64 0.95
CA ASP A 234 20.90 32.50 1.03
C ASP A 234 20.27 31.93 -0.25
N CYS A 235 21.06 31.58 -1.27
CA CYS A 235 20.55 31.04 -2.53
C CYS A 235 20.36 29.52 -2.47
N VAL A 236 19.12 29.08 -2.69
CA VAL A 236 18.75 27.65 -2.80
C VAL A 236 18.47 27.28 -4.25
N LYS A 237 17.65 28.07 -4.94
CA LYS A 237 17.32 27.90 -6.37
C LYS A 237 17.11 29.24 -7.06
N VAL A 238 17.62 29.34 -8.29
CA VAL A 238 17.36 30.44 -9.21
C VAL A 238 16.49 29.92 -10.37
N LEU A 239 15.33 30.54 -10.60
CA LEU A 239 14.50 30.27 -11.79
C LEU A 239 14.89 31.22 -12.93
N ILE A 240 15.13 30.65 -14.11
CA ILE A 240 15.38 31.41 -15.34
C ILE A 240 14.05 31.59 -16.07
N LYS A 241 13.60 32.82 -16.22
CA LYS A 241 12.43 33.17 -17.03
C LYS A 241 12.84 33.33 -18.49
N ILE A 242 12.29 32.48 -19.36
CA ILE A 242 12.49 32.52 -20.82
C ILE A 242 11.55 33.54 -21.43
#